data_AF-A0A162CBK1-F1
#
_entry.id   AF-A0A162CBK1-F1
#
_cell.length_a   1.000
_cell.length_b   1.000
_cell.length_c   1.000
_cell.angle_alpha   90.00
_cell.angle_beta   90.00
_cell.angle_gamma   90.00
#
_symmetry.space_group_name_H-M   'P 1'
#
loop_
_entity.id
_entity.type
_entity.pdbx_description
1 polymer ?
#
loop_
_entity_poly.entity_id
_entity_poly.type
_entity_poly.pdbx_seq_one_letter_code
_entity_poly.pdbx_strand_id
1 'polypeptide(L)'
;MLDIFRGLKNLIKVSHIHIDSSVFRLHYSITVMILLAFSLIVTTRQYVGNPIDCIHTKDIPEDVLNTYCWIHSTYTIHSAHLKKVGFEVPHPGVDRAPRDEADKKYVKYYQWVCFCLFFQADSG
;
A
#
# COMPACT_ATOMS: atom_id res chain seq x y z
N MET A 1 1.98 -2.36 -19.30
CA MET A 1 0.59 -2.11 -18.82
C MET A 1 -0.48 -2.79 -19.68
N LEU A 2 -0.45 -2.68 -21.02
CA LEU A 2 -1.50 -3.26 -21.89
C LEU A 2 -1.62 -4.80 -21.83
N ASP A 3 -0.51 -5.54 -21.64
CA ASP A 3 -0.55 -7.00 -21.51
C ASP A 3 -1.26 -7.50 -20.25
N ILE A 4 -1.22 -6.70 -19.17
CA ILE A 4 -1.89 -7.00 -17.89
C ILE A 4 -3.41 -6.91 -18.08
N PHE A 5 -3.87 -5.84 -18.75
CA PHE A 5 -5.29 -5.68 -19.11
C PHE A 5 -5.78 -6.78 -20.06
N ARG A 6 -4.92 -7.29 -20.94
CA ARG A 6 -5.24 -8.42 -21.82
C ARG A 6 -5.39 -9.73 -21.05
N GLY A 7 -4.54 -9.97 -20.03
CA GLY A 7 -4.69 -11.09 -19.10
C GLY A 7 -5.99 -11.01 -18.28
N LEU A 8 -6.34 -9.80 -17.81
CA LEU A 8 -7.59 -9.55 -17.07
C LEU A 8 -8.83 -9.79 -17.93
N LYS A 9 -8.76 -9.51 -19.25
CA LYS A 9 -9.86 -9.76 -20.20
C LYS A 9 -10.19 -11.25 -20.35
N ASN A 10 -9.21 -12.13 -20.17
CA ASN A 10 -9.42 -13.58 -20.18
C ASN A 10 -10.03 -14.09 -18.86
N LEU A 11 -9.74 -13.45 -17.72
CA LEU A 11 -10.39 -13.71 -16.43
C LEU A 11 -11.85 -13.23 -16.41
N ILE A 12 -12.20 -12.21 -17.20
CA ILE A 12 -13.57 -11.68 -17.39
C ILE A 12 -14.47 -12.63 -18.20
N LYS A 13 -13.97 -13.78 -18.70
CA LYS A 13 -14.81 -14.79 -19.36
C LYS A 13 -15.62 -15.56 -18.29
N VAL A 14 -16.66 -14.89 -17.79
CA VAL A 14 -17.67 -15.47 -16.90
C VAL A 14 -18.29 -16.68 -17.60
N SER A 15 -18.23 -17.84 -16.94
CA SER A 15 -18.77 -19.10 -17.44
C SER A 15 -20.28 -18.99 -17.71
N HIS A 16 -20.72 -19.63 -18.79
CA HIS A 16 -22.09 -19.57 -19.32
C HIS A 16 -23.02 -20.64 -18.67
N ILE A 17 -22.60 -21.27 -17.58
CA ILE A 17 -23.37 -22.35 -16.92
C ILE A 17 -23.87 -21.81 -15.59
N HIS A 18 -25.19 -21.61 -15.50
CA HIS A 18 -25.85 -20.96 -14.38
C HIS A 18 -26.58 -21.98 -13.51
N ILE A 19 -26.04 -22.22 -12.30
CA ILE A 19 -26.67 -23.06 -11.27
C ILE A 19 -26.95 -22.25 -9.98
N ASP A 20 -26.35 -21.06 -9.80
CA ASP A 20 -26.37 -20.30 -8.53
C ASP A 20 -27.20 -19.01 -8.51
N SER A 21 -27.63 -18.63 -7.29
CA SER A 21 -28.37 -17.39 -6.99
C SER A 21 -27.57 -16.12 -7.31
N SER A 22 -28.27 -15.06 -7.75
CA SER A 22 -27.68 -13.79 -8.21
C SER A 22 -26.77 -13.10 -7.18
N VAL A 23 -27.05 -13.28 -5.89
CA VAL A 23 -26.26 -12.70 -4.79
C VAL A 23 -24.91 -13.38 -4.67
N PHE A 24 -24.85 -14.70 -4.73
CA PHE A 24 -23.59 -15.45 -4.71
C PHE A 24 -22.75 -15.14 -5.96
N ARG A 25 -23.40 -14.96 -7.11
CA ARG A 25 -22.74 -14.55 -8.35
C ARG A 25 -22.09 -13.18 -8.29
N LEU A 26 -22.75 -12.22 -7.65
CA LEU A 26 -22.18 -10.90 -7.41
C LEU A 26 -20.94 -11.00 -6.50
N HIS A 27 -21.03 -11.86 -5.49
CA HIS A 27 -20.03 -11.99 -4.43
C HIS A 27 -18.77 -12.79 -4.77
N TYR A 28 -18.77 -13.63 -5.81
CA TYR A 28 -17.52 -14.24 -6.33
C TYR A 28 -17.01 -13.51 -7.57
N SER A 29 -17.89 -12.87 -8.36
CA SER A 29 -17.46 -12.26 -9.63
C SER A 29 -17.06 -10.79 -9.47
N ILE A 30 -17.75 -9.98 -8.66
CA ILE A 30 -17.49 -8.53 -8.58
C ILE A 30 -16.39 -8.23 -7.56
N THR A 31 -16.48 -8.82 -6.38
CA THR A 31 -15.46 -8.66 -5.30
C THR A 31 -14.08 -9.10 -5.75
N VAL A 32 -13.95 -10.28 -6.38
CA VAL A 32 -12.67 -10.79 -6.90
C VAL A 32 -12.12 -9.84 -7.97
N MET A 33 -12.96 -9.35 -8.88
CA MET A 33 -12.55 -8.36 -9.89
C MET A 33 -12.08 -7.04 -9.28
N ILE A 34 -12.75 -6.55 -8.22
CA ILE A 34 -12.37 -5.34 -7.50
C ILE A 34 -11.05 -5.53 -6.75
N LEU A 35 -10.88 -6.65 -6.04
CA LEU A 35 -9.66 -6.98 -5.31
C LEU A 35 -8.46 -7.13 -6.26
N LEU A 36 -8.65 -7.78 -7.42
CA LEU A 36 -7.62 -7.90 -8.46
C LEU A 36 -7.28 -6.55 -9.10
N ALA A 37 -8.27 -5.69 -9.34
CA ALA A 37 -8.02 -4.34 -9.86
C ALA A 37 -7.21 -3.51 -8.86
N PHE A 38 -7.58 -3.54 -7.57
CA PHE A 38 -6.84 -2.82 -6.53
C PHE A 38 -5.43 -3.39 -6.32
N SER A 39 -5.24 -4.72 -6.31
CA SER A 39 -3.91 -5.31 -6.18
C SER A 39 -2.99 -4.93 -7.32
N LEU A 40 -3.50 -4.90 -8.56
CA LEU A 40 -2.77 -4.43 -9.74
C LEU A 40 -2.40 -2.95 -9.63
N ILE A 41 -3.35 -2.09 -9.25
CA ILE A 41 -3.12 -0.64 -9.11
C ILE A 41 -2.02 -0.37 -8.08
N VAL A 42 -2.10 -0.99 -6.90
CA VAL A 42 -1.11 -0.82 -5.83
C VAL A 42 0.26 -1.33 -6.28
N THR A 43 0.31 -2.48 -6.96
CA THR A 43 1.57 -3.03 -7.52
C THR A 43 2.20 -2.07 -8.53
N THR A 44 1.43 -1.50 -9.46
CA THR A 44 1.96 -0.51 -10.41
C THR A 44 2.50 0.74 -9.72
N ARG A 45 1.86 1.21 -8.66
CA ARG A 45 2.34 2.38 -7.89
C ARG A 45 3.63 2.09 -7.13
N GLN A 46 3.82 0.85 -6.67
CA GLN A 46 5.02 0.45 -5.94
C GLN A 46 6.21 0.11 -6.85
N TYR A 47 5.98 -0.30 -8.09
CA TYR A 47 7.04 -0.72 -9.02
C TYR A 47 7.40 0.32 -10.11
N VAL A 48 6.50 1.24 -10.46
CA VAL A 48 6.70 2.21 -11.56
C VAL A 48 6.80 3.66 -11.06
N GLY A 49 6.62 3.90 -9.76
CA GLY A 49 6.79 5.23 -9.13
C GLY A 49 7.62 5.16 -7.85
N ASN A 50 7.93 6.32 -7.26
CA ASN A 50 8.58 6.40 -5.95
C ASN A 50 7.57 6.02 -4.85
N PRO A 51 7.78 4.92 -4.11
CA PRO A 51 6.84 4.47 -3.08
C PRO A 51 6.84 5.39 -1.85
N ILE A 52 7.94 6.13 -1.64
CA ILE A 52 8.11 7.12 -0.59
C ILE A 52 9.16 8.14 -1.05
N ASP A 53 8.90 9.42 -0.76
CA ASP A 53 9.87 10.50 -0.95
C ASP A 53 10.40 10.92 0.44
N CYS A 54 11.71 10.78 0.62
CA CYS A 54 12.42 11.16 1.83
C CYS A 54 13.12 12.51 1.67
N ILE A 55 13.13 13.29 2.75
CA ILE A 55 13.88 14.55 2.80
C ILE A 55 15.38 14.21 2.79
N HIS A 56 16.07 14.57 1.71
CA HIS A 56 17.49 14.29 1.52
C HIS A 56 18.36 15.50 1.88
N THR A 57 19.60 15.23 2.28
CA THR A 57 20.66 16.24 2.38
C THR A 57 21.54 16.13 1.13
N LYS A 58 22.17 17.22 0.68
CA LYS A 58 22.88 17.34 -0.61
C LYS A 58 23.95 16.28 -0.90
N ASP A 59 24.36 15.51 0.09
CA ASP A 59 25.47 14.56 0.01
C ASP A 59 25.08 13.15 -0.48
N ILE A 60 23.78 12.82 -0.57
CA ILE A 60 23.31 11.45 -0.92
C ILE A 60 22.27 11.50 -2.05
N PRO A 61 22.37 10.63 -3.09
CA PRO A 61 21.38 10.55 -4.15
C PRO A 61 19.99 10.14 -3.61
N GLU A 62 18.96 10.84 -4.09
CA GLU A 62 17.55 10.71 -3.64
C GLU A 62 17.04 9.27 -3.73
N ASP A 63 17.33 8.58 -4.84
CA ASP A 63 16.85 7.21 -5.09
C ASP A 63 17.34 6.20 -4.03
N VAL A 64 18.58 6.37 -3.55
CA VAL A 64 19.18 5.50 -2.54
C VAL A 64 18.53 5.75 -1.18
N LEU A 65 18.30 7.02 -0.83
CA LEU A 65 17.66 7.37 0.43
C LEU A 65 16.18 6.93 0.43
N ASN A 66 15.47 7.12 -0.66
CA ASN A 66 14.08 6.67 -0.83
C ASN A 66 13.97 5.16 -0.71
N THR A 67 14.88 4.41 -1.35
CA THR A 67 14.96 2.94 -1.23
C THR A 67 15.27 2.51 0.20
N TYR A 68 16.21 3.20 0.86
CA TYR A 68 16.54 2.93 2.25
C TYR A 68 15.34 3.17 3.17
N CYS A 69 14.64 4.30 3.04
CA CYS A 69 13.42 4.60 3.78
C CYS A 69 12.28 3.60 3.52
N TRP A 70 12.20 3.07 2.30
CA TRP A 70 11.19 2.08 1.92
C TRP A 70 11.45 0.71 2.54
N ILE A 71 12.71 0.25 2.53
CA ILE A 71 13.10 -1.04 3.09
C ILE A 71 13.18 -0.96 4.62
N HIS A 72 13.80 0.10 5.13
CA HIS A 72 13.94 0.38 6.55
C HIS A 72 12.65 1.04 7.05
N SER A 73 11.77 0.24 7.64
CA SER A 73 10.46 0.66 8.12
C SER A 73 10.46 2.03 8.79
N THR A 74 9.62 2.93 8.32
CA THR A 74 9.39 4.25 8.93
C THR A 74 8.63 4.12 10.24
N TYR A 75 8.84 5.05 11.18
CA TYR A 75 8.09 5.14 12.41
C TYR A 75 7.42 6.50 12.56
N THR A 76 6.27 6.52 13.21
CA THR A 76 5.54 7.73 13.63
C THR A 76 5.59 7.84 15.14
N ILE A 77 5.71 9.05 15.67
CA ILE A 77 5.83 9.29 17.12
C ILE A 77 4.43 9.65 17.66
N HIS A 78 3.92 8.92 18.65
CA HIS A 78 2.56 9.13 19.13
C HIS A 78 2.41 10.47 19.85
N SER A 79 3.35 10.84 20.72
CA SER A 79 3.37 12.13 21.40
C SER A 79 3.42 13.34 20.46
N ALA A 80 3.97 13.18 19.25
CA ALA A 80 4.06 14.24 18.25
C ALA A 80 2.70 14.56 17.59
N HIS A 81 1.68 13.73 17.76
CA HIS A 81 0.32 14.04 17.29
C HIS A 81 -0.40 15.05 18.19
N LEU A 82 0.00 15.16 19.46
CA LEU A 82 -0.62 16.06 20.44
C LEU A 82 0.00 17.48 20.41
N LYS A 83 1.13 17.65 19.71
CA LYS A 83 1.88 18.90 19.62
C LYS A 83 1.32 19.84 18.58
N LYS A 84 1.51 21.15 18.78
CA LYS A 84 1.01 22.16 17.82
C LYS A 84 1.90 22.21 16.57
N VAL A 85 1.29 21.93 15.43
CA VAL A 85 1.91 22.01 14.11
C VAL A 85 2.31 23.46 13.80
N GLY A 86 3.54 23.65 13.32
CA GLY A 86 4.08 24.96 12.95
C GLY A 86 4.80 25.72 14.07
N PHE A 87 4.74 25.22 15.32
CA PHE A 87 5.54 25.77 16.43
C PHE A 87 6.44 24.70 17.06
N GLU A 88 5.87 23.54 17.39
CA GLU A 88 6.59 22.47 18.10
C GLU A 88 6.97 21.31 17.17
N VAL A 89 6.16 21.05 16.15
CA VAL A 89 6.39 19.97 15.17
C VAL A 89 6.19 20.46 13.73
N PRO A 90 7.00 19.98 12.77
CA PRO A 90 6.83 20.31 11.35
C PRO A 90 5.58 19.64 10.75
N HIS A 91 5.20 18.46 11.27
CA HIS A 91 4.00 17.73 10.82
C HIS A 91 3.49 16.81 11.95
N PRO A 92 2.16 16.56 12.07
CA PRO A 92 1.63 15.60 13.03
C PRO A 92 2.33 14.23 12.91
N GLY A 93 2.80 13.70 14.04
CA GLY A 93 3.48 12.39 14.10
C GLY A 93 4.96 12.40 13.69
N VAL A 94 5.51 13.55 13.29
CA VAL A 94 6.92 13.74 12.92
C VAL A 94 7.59 14.65 13.93
N ASP A 95 8.54 14.11 14.66
CA ASP A 95 9.35 14.83 15.64
C ASP A 95 10.75 14.22 15.70
N ARG A 96 11.67 14.86 16.44
CA ARG A 96 13.00 14.31 16.72
C ARG A 96 12.86 12.95 17.40
N ALA A 97 13.85 12.08 17.18
CA ALA A 97 13.88 10.73 17.75
C ALA A 97 13.49 10.77 19.24
N PRO A 98 12.37 10.13 19.62
CA PRO A 98 11.88 10.20 20.99
C PRO A 98 12.87 9.51 21.91
N ARG A 99 12.98 10.04 23.13
CA ARG A 99 13.86 9.47 24.17
C ARG A 99 13.35 8.11 24.66
N ASP A 100 12.07 7.83 24.44
CA ASP A 100 11.39 6.59 24.77
C ASP A 100 11.07 5.80 23.49
N GLU A 101 11.51 4.54 23.44
CA GLU A 101 11.23 3.63 22.33
C GLU A 101 9.75 3.22 22.28
N ALA A 102 9.03 3.28 23.41
CA ALA A 102 7.61 2.92 23.48
C ALA A 102 6.70 3.89 22.70
N ASP A 103 7.18 5.11 22.45
CA ASP A 103 6.43 6.15 21.75
C ASP A 103 6.55 6.05 20.21
N LYS A 104 7.40 5.13 19.72
CA LYS A 104 7.60 4.87 18.28
C LYS A 104 6.62 3.80 17.79
N LYS A 105 5.77 4.18 16.83
CA LYS A 105 4.91 3.25 16.11
C LYS A 105 5.47 2.99 14.71
N TYR A 106 5.95 1.76 14.48
CA TYR A 106 6.51 1.36 13.19
C TYR A 106 5.41 1.03 12.18
N VAL A 107 5.59 1.51 10.95
CA VAL A 107 4.65 1.34 9.85
C VAL A 107 5.26 0.42 8.80
N LYS A 108 4.88 -0.87 8.83
CA LYS A 108 5.42 -1.92 7.94
C LYS A 108 4.38 -2.49 6.96
N TYR A 109 3.11 -2.13 7.12
CA TYR A 109 2.02 -2.81 6.42
C TYR A 109 2.03 -2.55 4.90
N TYR A 110 2.53 -1.41 4.43
CA TYR A 110 2.53 -1.04 3.01
C TYR A 110 3.21 -2.07 2.10
N GLN A 111 4.23 -2.78 2.60
CA GLN A 111 4.91 -3.84 1.85
C GLN A 111 4.02 -5.07 1.63
N TRP A 112 3.09 -5.33 2.55
CA TRP A 112 2.29 -6.56 2.59
C TRP A 112 0.88 -6.41 2.00
N VAL A 113 0.37 -5.18 1.85
CA VAL A 113 -1.00 -4.92 1.34
C VAL A 113 -1.25 -5.62 0.01
N CYS A 114 -0.30 -5.58 -0.93
CA CYS A 114 -0.44 -6.26 -2.22
C CYS A 114 -0.60 -7.77 -2.09
N PHE A 115 0.19 -8.40 -1.23
CA PHE A 115 0.10 -9.85 -1.00
C PHE A 115 -1.21 -10.22 -0.32
N CYS A 116 -1.64 -9.45 0.69
CA CYS A 116 -2.93 -9.67 1.35
C CYS A 116 -4.11 -9.58 0.37
N LEU A 117 -4.13 -8.54 -0.48
CA LEU A 117 -5.19 -8.36 -1.49
C LEU A 117 -5.18 -9.47 -2.54
N PHE A 118 -3.99 -9.96 -2.93
CA PHE A 118 -3.87 -11.07 -3.86
C PHE A 118 -4.40 -12.38 -3.26
N PHE A 119 -3.97 -12.75 -2.05
CA PHE A 119 -4.43 -13.97 -1.39
C PHE A 119 -5.93 -13.93 -1.06
N GLN A 120 -6.47 -12.76 -0.70
CA GLN A 120 -7.90 -12.59 -0.45
C GLN A 120 -8.75 -12.79 -1.73
N ALA A 121 -8.20 -12.46 -2.90
CA ALA A 121 -8.88 -12.69 -4.17
C ALA A 121 -8.87 -14.18 -4.60
N ASP A 122 -7.87 -14.96 -4.17
CA ASP A 122 -7.72 -16.38 -4.49
C ASP A 122 -8.55 -17.30 -3.57
N SER A 123 -8.94 -16.81 -2.39
CA SER A 123 -9.63 -17.58 -1.35
C SER A 123 -11.14 -17.29 -1.22
N GLY A 124 -11.72 -16.48 -2.11
CA GLY A 124 -13.17 -16.19 -2.18
C GLY A 124 -13.80 -16.65 -3.48
#